data_AF-A0A2E4EVW1-F1
#
_entry.id   AF-A0A2E4EVW1-F1
#
_cell.length_a   1.000
_cell.length_b   1.000
_cell.length_c   1.000
_cell.angle_alpha   90.00
_cell.angle_beta   90.00
_cell.angle_gamma   90.00
#
_symmetry.space_group_name_H-M   'P 1'
#
loop_
_entity.id
_entity.type
_entity.pdbx_description
1 polymer ?
#
loop_
_entity_poly.entity_id
_entity_poly.type
_entity_poly.pdbx_seq_one_letter_code
_entity_poly.pdbx_strand_id
1 'polypeptide(L)'
;MSGEVGIFINEDASGDPVAVLSASDVVGEMGVIVNQPRSATLRAQGEVRCLRILADDLMGLMRDNPEVTLSVLRQIVDRLTRTTQALEALKREQANASSPQAS
;
A
#
# COMPACT_ATOMS: atom_id res chain seq x y z
N MET A 1 -1.59 11.74 13.50
CA MET A 1 -0.55 10.81 13.02
C MET A 1 0.46 11.62 12.21
N SER A 2 1.72 11.21 12.14
CA SER A 2 2.79 11.97 11.47
C SER A 2 3.90 11.05 10.95
N GLY A 3 4.71 11.58 10.02
CA GLY A 3 5.82 10.85 9.40
C GLY A 3 5.42 10.11 8.13
N GLU A 4 6.40 9.45 7.52
CA GLU A 4 6.26 8.69 6.28
C GLU A 4 6.70 7.25 6.46
N VAL A 5 6.07 6.33 5.72
CA VAL A 5 6.37 4.90 5.78
C VAL A 5 6.54 4.37 4.36
N GLY A 6 7.71 3.79 4.07
CA GLY A 6 7.94 3.08 2.82
C GLY A 6 7.35 1.67 2.85
N ILE A 7 6.78 1.26 1.73
CA ILE A 7 6.30 -0.11 1.47
C ILE A 7 7.33 -0.85 0.62
N PHE A 8 7.65 -2.07 1.01
CA PHE A 8 8.67 -2.93 0.39
C PHE A 8 8.10 -4.34 0.18
N ILE A 9 8.47 -4.99 -0.92
CA ILE A 9 8.01 -6.36 -1.23
C ILE A 9 8.95 -7.41 -0.60
N ASN A 10 10.19 -7.03 -0.34
CA ASN A 10 11.22 -7.81 0.33
C ASN A 10 11.15 -7.69 1.86
N GLU A 11 11.59 -8.74 2.56
CA GLU A 11 11.55 -8.81 4.02
C GLU A 11 12.56 -7.88 4.71
N ASP A 12 13.70 -7.65 4.07
CA ASP A 12 14.77 -6.78 4.56
C ASP A 12 14.53 -5.30 4.24
N ALA A 13 13.43 -4.97 3.54
CA ALA A 13 13.06 -3.63 3.09
C ALA A 13 14.22 -2.84 2.46
N SER A 14 15.12 -3.51 1.74
CA SER A 14 16.22 -2.86 1.02
C SER A 14 15.76 -2.28 -0.33
N GLY A 15 16.54 -1.34 -0.86
CA GLY A 15 16.25 -0.66 -2.14
C GLY A 15 15.25 0.48 -2.01
N ASP A 16 14.64 0.84 -3.15
CA ASP A 16 13.62 1.88 -3.21
C ASP A 16 12.24 1.32 -2.83
N PRO A 17 11.43 2.05 -2.06
CA PRO A 17 10.09 1.61 -1.72
C PRO A 17 9.20 1.61 -2.97
N VAL A 18 8.30 0.63 -3.07
CA VAL A 18 7.30 0.58 -4.16
C VAL A 18 6.22 1.65 -4.00
N ALA A 19 6.03 2.15 -2.77
CA ALA A 19 5.16 3.26 -2.45
C ALA A 19 5.56 3.88 -1.11
N VAL A 20 5.24 5.16 -0.92
CA VAL A 20 5.39 5.86 0.36
C VAL A 20 4.02 6.26 0.87
N LEU A 21 3.77 5.97 2.14
CA LEU A 21 2.56 6.31 2.87
C LEU A 21 2.78 7.55 3.73
N SER A 22 1.71 8.30 3.86
CA SER A 22 1.59 9.53 4.64
C SER A 22 0.67 9.33 5.84
N ALA A 23 0.59 10.34 6.70
CA ALA A 23 -0.19 10.30 7.94
C ALA A 23 -1.70 10.00 7.78
N SER A 24 -2.27 10.13 6.58
CA SER A 24 -3.68 9.85 6.30
C SER A 24 -3.96 8.41 5.86
N ASP A 25 -2.91 7.60 5.65
CA ASP A 25 -3.06 6.26 5.08
C ASP A 25 -3.26 5.21 6.17
N VAL A 26 -4.22 4.30 5.96
CA VAL A 26 -4.37 3.06 6.75
C VAL A 26 -3.62 1.96 6.04
N VAL A 27 -2.95 1.09 6.81
CA VAL A 27 -2.06 0.05 6.29
C VAL A 27 -2.17 -1.20 7.15
N GLY A 28 -2.09 -2.37 6.51
CA GLY A 28 -2.30 -3.68 7.16
C GLY A 28 -3.77 -4.09 7.18
N GLU A 29 -4.65 -3.22 6.66
CA GLU A 29 -6.08 -3.45 6.47
C GLU A 29 -6.34 -4.66 5.59
N MET A 30 -5.53 -4.85 4.55
CA MET A 30 -5.70 -5.96 3.61
C MET A 30 -5.56 -7.29 4.35
N GLY A 31 -4.51 -7.46 5.15
CA GLY A 31 -4.26 -8.70 5.91
C GLY A 31 -5.40 -9.03 6.87
N VAL A 32 -5.98 -8.01 7.52
CA VAL A 32 -7.15 -8.17 8.39
C VAL A 32 -8.40 -8.55 7.60
N ILE A 33 -8.70 -7.86 6.50
CA ILE A 33 -9.92 -8.05 5.70
C ILE A 33 -9.91 -9.40 4.97
N VAL A 34 -8.78 -9.78 4.37
CA VAL A 34 -8.67 -11.03 3.62
C VAL A 34 -8.25 -12.23 4.47
N ASN A 35 -7.95 -12.01 5.75
CA ASN A 35 -7.42 -13.00 6.69
C ASN A 35 -6.18 -13.73 6.14
N GLN A 36 -5.19 -12.95 5.68
CA GLN A 36 -3.92 -13.45 5.13
C GLN A 36 -2.71 -12.83 5.82
N PRO A 37 -1.53 -13.48 5.77
CA PRO A 37 -0.29 -12.91 6.27
C PRO A 37 0.05 -11.56 5.62
N ARG A 38 1.01 -10.84 6.22
CA ARG A 38 1.54 -9.58 5.68
C ARG A 38 1.91 -9.72 4.20
N SER A 39 1.40 -8.83 3.36
CA SER A 39 1.68 -8.79 1.92
C SER A 39 2.93 -7.98 1.56
N ALA A 40 3.44 -7.19 2.50
CA ALA A 40 4.58 -6.30 2.32
C ALA A 40 5.28 -6.03 3.66
N THR A 41 6.52 -5.57 3.57
CA THR A 41 7.29 -5.01 4.68
C THR A 41 7.13 -3.50 4.70
N LEU A 42 7.06 -2.94 5.90
CA LEU A 42 6.95 -1.50 6.11
C LEU A 42 8.18 -1.01 6.87
N ARG A 43 8.72 0.13 6.43
CA ARG A 43 9.81 0.80 7.14
C ARG A 43 9.50 2.28 7.29
N ALA A 44 9.65 2.79 8.50
CA ALA A 44 9.55 4.22 8.78
C ALA A 44 10.68 4.98 8.07
N GLN A 45 10.33 6.06 7.37
CA GLN A 45 11.26 6.99 6.73
C GLN A 45 11.59 8.13 7.71
N GLY A 46 12.13 7.77 8.87
CA GLY A 46 12.35 8.70 9.99
C GLY A 46 11.39 8.48 11.15
N GLU A 47 11.09 9.54 11.91
CA GLU A 47 10.18 9.48 13.05
C GLU A 47 8.72 9.37 12.58
N VAL A 48 8.02 8.34 13.06
CA VAL A 48 6.63 8.06 12.69
C VAL A 48 5.78 7.91 13.95
N ARG A 49 4.61 8.55 13.93
CA ARG A 49 3.56 8.38 14.95
C ARG A 49 2.29 7.86 14.31
N CYS A 50 1.98 6.60 14.55
CA CYS A 50 0.79 5.91 14.04
C CYS A 50 -0.18 5.53 15.16
N LEU A 51 -1.44 5.31 14.78
CA LEU A 51 -2.43 4.65 15.62
C LEU A 51 -2.38 3.14 15.35
N ARG A 52 -2.30 2.34 16.39
CA ARG A 52 -2.38 0.87 16.28
C ARG A 52 -3.78 0.41 16.65
N ILE A 53 -4.42 -0.32 15.74
CA ILE A 53 -5.74 -0.94 15.92
C ILE A 53 -5.54 -2.45 15.77
N LEU A 54 -6.12 -3.26 16.66
CA LEU A 54 -6.06 -4.72 16.55
C LEU A 54 -7.05 -5.20 15.47
N ALA A 55 -6.82 -6.41 14.94
CA ALA A 55 -7.66 -6.97 13.87
C ALA A 55 -9.14 -7.05 14.28
N ASP A 56 -9.43 -7.58 15.47
CA ASP A 56 -10.80 -7.72 15.98
C ASP A 56 -11.46 -6.36 16.21
N ASP A 57 -10.70 -5.37 16.70
CA ASP A 57 -11.18 -4.01 16.90
C ASP A 57 -11.53 -3.33 15.57
N LEU A 58 -10.68 -3.50 14.53
CA LEU A 58 -10.96 -2.97 13.20
C LEU A 58 -12.23 -3.59 12.61
N MET A 59 -12.39 -4.91 12.75
CA MET A 59 -13.59 -5.62 12.28
C MET A 59 -14.85 -5.18 13.02
N GLY A 60 -14.77 -4.93 14.33
CA GLY A 60 -15.85 -4.34 15.13
C GLY A 60 -16.20 -2.93 14.65
N LEU A 61 -15.21 -2.05 14.52
CA LEU A 61 -15.39 -0.68 14.04
C LEU A 61 -16.05 -0.63 12.66
N MET A 62 -15.62 -1.48 11.73
CA MET A 62 -16.18 -1.58 10.38
C MET A 62 -17.64 -2.05 10.40
N ARG A 63 -18.00 -2.97 11.30
CA ARG A 63 -19.37 -3.47 11.46
C ARG A 63 -20.29 -2.39 12.03
N ASP A 64 -19.80 -1.64 13.01
CA ASP A 64 -20.61 -0.67 13.74
C ASP A 64 -20.65 0.71 13.06
N ASN A 65 -19.70 1.00 12.15
CA ASN A 65 -19.56 2.30 11.49
C ASN A 65 -19.34 2.12 9.96
N PRO A 66 -20.41 2.09 9.15
CA PRO A 66 -20.31 1.91 7.69
C PRO A 66 -19.44 2.95 6.97
N GLU A 67 -19.33 4.17 7.49
CA GLU A 67 -18.49 5.23 6.95
C GLU A 67 -17.00 4.87 7.03
N VAL A 68 -16.58 4.21 8.11
CA VAL A 68 -15.21 3.68 8.26
C VAL A 68 -14.94 2.62 7.20
N THR A 69 -15.88 1.69 7.02
CA THR A 69 -15.80 0.66 5.98
C THR A 69 -15.65 1.26 4.59
N LEU A 70 -16.45 2.26 4.24
CA LEU A 70 -16.34 2.97 2.97
C LEU A 70 -15.00 3.70 2.83
N SER A 71 -14.45 4.26 3.91
CA SER A 71 -13.14 4.90 3.87
C SER A 71 -12.02 3.89 3.58
N VAL A 72 -12.05 2.73 4.22
CA VAL A 72 -11.06 1.65 3.99
C VAL A 72 -11.18 1.11 2.57
N LEU A 73 -12.40 0.89 2.07
CA LEU A 73 -12.62 0.44 0.70
C LEU A 73 -12.08 1.43 -0.34
N ARG A 74 -12.27 2.74 -0.15
CA ARG A 74 -11.68 3.76 -1.04
C ARG A 74 -10.16 3.68 -1.06
N GLN A 75 -9.51 3.51 0.10
CA GLN A 75 -8.05 3.37 0.15
C GLN A 75 -7.57 2.12 -0.59
N ILE A 76 -8.27 1.00 -0.47
CA ILE A 76 -7.94 -0.23 -1.22
C ILE A 76 -8.09 -0.01 -2.73
N VAL A 77 -9.18 0.66 -3.16
CA VAL A 77 -9.38 1.00 -4.59
C VAL A 77 -8.26 1.91 -5.08
N ASP A 78 -7.91 2.96 -4.34
CA ASP A 78 -6.82 3.88 -4.71
C ASP A 78 -5.48 3.14 -4.83
N ARG A 79 -5.18 2.25 -3.88
CA ARG A 79 -3.97 1.40 -3.90
C ARG A 79 -3.96 0.48 -5.13
N LEU A 80 -5.09 -0.15 -5.45
CA LEU A 80 -5.22 -1.01 -6.62
C LEU A 80 -4.99 -0.22 -7.90
N THR A 81 -5.67 0.93 -8.06
CA THR A 81 -5.52 1.80 -9.24
C THR A 81 -4.09 2.25 -9.44
N ARG A 82 -3.40 2.71 -8.37
CA ARG A 82 -1.99 3.12 -8.43
C ARG A 82 -1.08 1.96 -8.86
N THR A 83 -1.31 0.77 -8.32
CA THR A 83 -0.53 -0.42 -8.66
C THR A 83 -0.74 -0.83 -10.12
N THR A 84 -1.99 -0.82 -10.60
CA THR A 84 -2.31 -1.12 -12.01
C THR A 84 -1.66 -0.09 -12.95
N GLN A 85 -1.73 1.20 -12.62
CA GLN A 85 -1.09 2.26 -13.41
C GLN A 85 0.43 2.11 -13.46
N ALA A 86 1.06 1.79 -12.33
CA ALA A 86 2.50 1.53 -12.27
C ALA A 86 2.88 0.32 -13.15
N LEU A 87 2.09 -0.76 -13.11
CA LEU A 87 2.32 -1.93 -13.94
C LEU A 87 2.18 -1.60 -15.44
N GLU A 88 1.20 -0.80 -15.83
CA GLU A 88 1.05 -0.36 -17.21
C GLU A 88 2.22 0.51 -17.68
N ALA A 89 2.68 1.44 -16.84
CA ALA A 89 3.82 2.30 -17.15
C ALA A 89 5.10 1.46 -17.39
N LEU A 90 5.40 0.52 -16.49
CA LEU A 90 6.53 -0.38 -16.62
C LEU A 90 6.45 -1.24 -17.89
N LYS A 91 5.26 -1.76 -18.24
CA LYS A 91 5.06 -2.51 -19.48
C LYS A 91 5.31 -1.66 -20.72
N ARG A 92 4.88 -0.39 -20.73
CA ARG A 92 5.13 0.54 -21.85
C ARG A 92 6.62 0.85 -22.00
N GLU A 93 7.32 1.08 -20.90
CA GLU A 93 8.77 1.32 -20.90
C GLU A 93 9.54 0.12 -21.46
N GLN A 94 9.18 -1.10 -21.04
CA GLN A 94 9.78 -2.32 -21.59
C GLN A 94 9.50 -2.48 -23.08
N ALA A 95 8.28 -2.21 -23.56
CA ALA A 95 7.95 -2.27 -24.98
C ALA A 95 8.74 -1.24 -25.82
N ASN A 96 8.94 -0.03 -25.28
CA ASN A 96 9.73 1.02 -25.92
C ASN A 96 11.23 0.68 -25.93
N ALA A 97 11.76 0.08 -24.86
CA ALA A 97 13.16 -0.32 -24.75
C ALA A 97 13.51 -1.55 -25.61
N SER A 98 12.53 -2.39 -25.95
CA SER A 98 12.71 -3.60 -26.77
C SER A 98 12.42 -3.39 -28.26
N SER A 99 12.26 -2.14 -28.71
CA SER A 99 12.23 -1.75 -30.12
C SER A 99 13.58 -1.10 -30.50
N PRO A 100 14.58 -1.84 -31.02
CA PRO A 100 15.81 -1.22 -31.51
C PRO A 100 15.50 -0.37 -32.73
N GLN A 101 15.97 0.88 -32.75
CA GLN A 101 16.01 1.72 -33.94
C GLN A 101 16.73 0.97 -35.06
N ALA A 102 15.99 0.53 -36.07
CA ALA A 102 16.53 0.19 -37.38
C ALA A 102 16.84 1.50 -38.10
N SER A 103 18.13 1.83 -38.24
CA SER A 103 18.65 2.78 -39.21
C SER A 103 20.07 2.35 -39.57
#